data_AF-A0A1Q7NWW6-F1
#
_entry.id   AF-A0A1Q7NWW6-F1
#
_cell.length_a   1.000
_cell.length_b   1.000
_cell.length_c   1.000
_cell.angle_alpha   90.00
_cell.angle_beta   90.00
_cell.angle_gamma   90.00
#
_symmetry.space_group_name_H-M   'P 1'
#
loop_
_entity.id
_entity.type
_entity.pdbx_description
1 polymer ?
#
loop_
_entity_poly.entity_id
_entity_poly.type
_entity_poly.pdbx_seq_one_letter_code
_entity_poly.pdbx_strand_id
1 'polypeptide(L)'
;MTTFAKNWQRPQTPGIGERINDALKPKGALKPRMESAIKRLQTQIAKLDGMVTKLKQRDEKLFKRIVVATQQHDLTTSKVLSKELAEVRKVTKLLGNARIALEQIELRLSTFHDLGDTVVTIMPTIGLMKNLRSSLIKFMPEA
;
A
#
# COMPACT_ATOMS: atom_id res chain seq x y z
N MET A 1 15.71 18.88 7.21
CA MET A 1 14.24 18.71 7.14
C MET A 1 13.57 19.53 6.02
N THR A 2 14.22 20.52 5.41
CA THR A 2 13.64 21.36 4.33
C THR A 2 13.52 20.67 2.97
N THR A 3 14.31 19.63 2.72
CA THR A 3 14.36 18.92 1.43
C THR A 3 13.08 18.13 1.16
N PHE A 4 12.44 17.56 2.18
CA PHE A 4 11.22 16.75 2.02
C PHE A 4 10.02 17.59 1.54
N ALA A 5 9.71 18.70 2.22
CA ALA A 5 8.64 19.61 1.79
C ALA A 5 8.88 20.19 0.39
N LYS A 6 10.14 20.49 0.04
CA LYS A 6 10.51 20.96 -1.30
C LYS A 6 10.19 19.92 -2.39
N ASN A 7 10.38 18.63 -2.10
CA ASN A 7 10.16 17.53 -3.04
C ASN A 7 8.70 17.01 -3.07
N TRP A 8 7.86 17.41 -2.11
CA TRP A 8 6.47 16.97 -2.00
C TRP A 8 5.58 17.55 -3.10
N GLN A 9 5.77 18.85 -3.42
CA GLN A 9 4.88 19.61 -4.31
C GLN A 9 5.49 20.01 -5.66
N ARG A 10 6.84 20.01 -5.81
CA ARG A 10 7.48 20.54 -7.03
C ARG A 10 7.91 19.43 -8.00
N PRO A 11 7.54 19.50 -9.30
CA PRO A 11 8.21 18.71 -10.33
C PRO A 11 9.66 19.21 -10.49
N GLN A 12 10.65 18.31 -10.39
CA GLN A 12 12.08 18.65 -10.51
C GLN A 12 12.45 18.89 -11.99
N THR A 13 12.97 20.08 -12.32
CA THR A 13 13.59 20.40 -13.62
C THR A 13 15.11 20.17 -13.58
N PRO A 14 15.73 19.52 -14.59
CA PRO A 14 17.11 19.05 -14.48
C PRO A 14 18.18 20.11 -14.80
N GLY A 15 19.22 20.19 -13.97
CA GLY A 15 20.51 20.84 -14.28
C GLY A 15 21.56 19.84 -14.82
N ILE A 16 22.49 20.30 -15.67
CA ILE A 16 23.45 19.46 -16.41
C ILE A 16 24.34 18.58 -15.50
N GLY A 17 24.58 18.98 -14.24
CA GLY A 17 25.33 18.19 -13.25
C GLY A 17 24.53 17.08 -12.52
N GLU A 18 23.21 16.99 -12.70
CA GLU A 18 22.34 16.05 -11.96
C GLU A 18 22.19 14.67 -12.61
N ARG A 19 22.54 14.51 -13.90
CA ARG A 19 22.35 13.27 -14.66
C ARG A 19 23.06 12.04 -14.09
N ILE A 20 24.08 12.23 -13.26
CA ILE A 20 24.84 11.15 -12.62
C ILE A 20 24.22 10.76 -11.25
N ASN A 21 23.43 11.66 -10.63
CA ASN A 21 22.70 11.42 -9.38
C ASN A 21 21.22 10.98 -9.63
N ASP A 22 20.75 11.11 -10.87
CA ASP A 22 19.39 10.84 -11.33
C ASP A 22 18.98 9.35 -11.37
N ALA A 23 19.92 8.43 -11.23
CA ALA A 23 19.61 6.99 -11.13
C ALA A 23 19.08 6.59 -9.73
N LEU A 24 19.36 7.40 -8.70
CA LEU A 24 19.02 7.11 -7.30
C LEU A 24 17.97 8.07 -6.71
N LYS A 25 17.59 9.14 -7.40
CA LYS A 25 16.58 10.11 -6.93
C LYS A 25 15.23 9.91 -7.62
N PRO A 26 14.11 9.91 -6.87
CA PRO A 26 12.78 9.72 -7.45
C PRO A 26 12.42 10.89 -8.39
N LYS A 27 12.17 10.55 -9.66
CA LYS A 27 11.69 11.45 -10.71
C LYS A 27 10.26 11.94 -10.36
N GLY A 28 10.07 13.24 -10.14
CA GLY A 28 8.76 13.90 -9.96
C GLY A 28 8.29 14.11 -8.50
N ALA A 29 7.23 14.92 -8.34
CA ALA A 29 6.64 15.25 -7.03
C ALA A 29 6.07 14.00 -6.32
N LEU A 30 6.28 13.90 -5.01
CA LEU A 30 5.94 12.71 -4.23
C LEU A 30 4.42 12.51 -4.05
N LYS A 31 3.67 13.60 -3.83
CA LYS A 31 2.22 13.55 -3.58
C LYS A 31 1.41 12.82 -4.69
N PRO A 32 1.46 13.24 -5.97
CA PRO A 32 0.68 12.59 -7.03
C PRO A 32 1.11 11.14 -7.27
N ARG A 33 2.39 10.81 -7.03
CA ARG A 33 2.88 9.43 -7.12
C ARG A 33 2.29 8.56 -6.01
N MET A 34 2.22 9.08 -4.78
CA MET A 34 1.61 8.40 -3.64
C MET A 34 0.12 8.13 -3.88
N GLU A 35 -0.64 9.15 -4.30
CA GLU A 35 -2.07 9.02 -4.63
C GLU A 35 -2.29 7.98 -5.74
N SER A 36 -1.46 8.00 -6.78
CA SER A 36 -1.52 7.00 -7.86
C SER A 36 -1.22 5.58 -7.36
N ALA A 37 -0.30 5.44 -6.39
CA ALA A 37 0.05 4.16 -5.80
C ALA A 37 -1.09 3.61 -4.93
N ILE A 38 -1.69 4.46 -4.08
CA ILE A 38 -2.86 4.12 -3.26
C ILE A 38 -4.01 3.62 -4.15
N LYS A 39 -4.36 4.37 -5.21
CA LYS A 39 -5.42 3.96 -6.15
C LYS A 39 -5.12 2.63 -6.84
N ARG A 40 -3.86 2.40 -7.22
CA ARG A 40 -3.43 1.12 -7.80
C ARG A 40 -3.56 -0.02 -6.80
N LEU A 41 -3.17 0.18 -5.54
CA LEU A 41 -3.31 -0.82 -4.48
C LEU A 41 -4.79 -1.17 -4.24
N GLN A 42 -5.67 -0.19 -4.12
CA GLN A 42 -7.11 -0.39 -3.96
C GLN A 42 -7.70 -1.23 -5.12
N THR A 43 -7.27 -0.96 -6.35
CA THR A 43 -7.69 -1.75 -7.53
C THR A 43 -7.23 -3.21 -7.43
N GLN A 44 -5.99 -3.46 -6.99
CA GLN A 44 -5.48 -4.83 -6.83
C GLN A 44 -6.15 -5.57 -5.67
N ILE A 45 -6.43 -4.88 -4.55
CA ILE A 45 -7.17 -5.43 -3.40
C ILE A 45 -8.56 -5.91 -3.86
N ALA A 46 -9.31 -5.07 -4.57
CA ALA A 46 -10.64 -5.42 -5.09
C ALA A 46 -10.58 -6.63 -6.05
N LYS A 47 -9.53 -6.71 -6.89
CA LYS A 47 -9.31 -7.85 -7.77
C LYS A 47 -9.04 -9.14 -6.99
N LEU A 48 -8.22 -9.08 -5.94
CA LEU A 48 -7.94 -10.21 -5.07
C LEU A 48 -9.20 -10.67 -4.31
N ASP A 49 -10.02 -9.74 -3.82
CA ASP A 49 -11.30 -10.07 -3.17
C ASP A 49 -12.23 -10.83 -4.13
N GLY A 50 -12.31 -10.39 -5.38
CA GLY A 50 -13.04 -11.10 -6.42
C GLY A 50 -12.48 -12.50 -6.70
N MET A 51 -11.16 -12.67 -6.73
CA MET A 51 -10.51 -13.98 -6.93
C MET A 51 -10.77 -14.92 -5.75
N VAL A 52 -10.61 -14.45 -4.52
CA VAL A 52 -10.88 -15.22 -3.29
C VAL A 52 -12.34 -15.68 -3.28
N THR A 53 -13.28 -14.81 -3.66
CA THR A 53 -14.71 -15.15 -3.75
C THR A 53 -14.97 -16.25 -4.77
N LYS A 54 -14.37 -16.16 -5.96
CA LYS A 54 -14.48 -17.20 -7.01
C LYS A 54 -13.88 -18.53 -6.56
N LEU A 55 -12.75 -18.51 -5.84
CA LEU A 55 -12.14 -19.73 -5.32
C LEU A 55 -13.00 -20.39 -4.23
N LYS A 56 -13.63 -19.61 -3.34
CA LYS A 56 -14.60 -20.14 -2.36
C LYS A 56 -15.80 -20.81 -3.04
N GLN A 57 -16.34 -20.20 -4.10
CA GLN A 57 -17.40 -20.82 -4.90
C GLN A 57 -16.95 -22.13 -5.58
N ARG A 58 -15.69 -22.17 -6.05
CA ARG A 58 -15.11 -23.38 -6.65
C ARG A 58 -14.90 -24.48 -5.61
N ASP A 59 -14.44 -24.13 -4.40
CA ASP A 59 -14.33 -25.04 -3.24
C ASP A 59 -15.67 -25.73 -2.98
N GLU A 60 -16.74 -24.94 -2.83
CA GLU A 60 -18.09 -25.48 -2.54
C GLU A 60 -18.59 -26.42 -3.65
N LYS A 61 -18.36 -26.06 -4.92
CA LYS A 61 -18.73 -26.91 -6.07
C LYS A 61 -17.95 -28.22 -6.09
N LEU A 62 -16.64 -28.18 -5.83
CA LEU A 62 -15.80 -29.38 -5.76
C LEU A 62 -16.24 -30.26 -4.59
N PHE A 63 -16.50 -29.66 -3.42
CA PHE A 63 -16.99 -30.37 -2.25
C PHE A 63 -18.30 -31.12 -2.52
N LYS A 64 -19.29 -30.46 -3.12
CA LYS A 64 -20.56 -31.10 -3.52
C LYS A 64 -20.32 -32.29 -4.46
N ARG A 65 -19.42 -32.15 -5.44
CA ARG A 65 -19.08 -33.25 -6.37
C ARG A 65 -18.37 -34.42 -5.67
N ILE A 66 -17.50 -34.14 -4.69
CA ILE A 66 -16.85 -35.17 -3.87
C ILE A 66 -17.90 -35.97 -3.08
N VAL A 67 -18.90 -35.30 -2.49
CA VAL A 67 -19.99 -35.97 -1.77
C VAL A 67 -20.75 -36.92 -2.70
N VAL A 68 -21.13 -36.46 -3.90
CA VAL A 68 -21.84 -37.31 -4.89
C VAL A 68 -20.99 -38.51 -5.32
N ALA A 69 -19.71 -38.30 -5.68
CA ALA A 69 -18.82 -39.39 -6.07
C ALA A 69 -18.62 -40.41 -4.94
N THR A 70 -18.54 -39.94 -3.69
CA THR A 70 -18.41 -40.80 -2.51
C THR A 70 -19.68 -41.63 -2.27
N GLN A 71 -20.86 -41.03 -2.42
CA GLN A 71 -22.15 -41.74 -2.31
C GLN A 71 -22.32 -42.81 -3.40
N GLN A 72 -21.78 -42.55 -4.60
CA GLN A 72 -21.79 -43.49 -5.72
C GLN A 72 -20.67 -44.55 -5.64
N HIS A 73 -19.87 -44.55 -4.56
CA HIS A 73 -18.68 -45.38 -4.39
C HIS A 73 -17.63 -45.22 -5.51
N ASP A 74 -17.64 -44.09 -6.22
CA ASP A 74 -16.61 -43.73 -7.20
C ASP A 74 -15.37 -43.16 -6.49
N LEU A 75 -14.52 -44.08 -6.02
CA LEU A 75 -13.29 -43.78 -5.29
C LEU A 75 -12.28 -43.00 -6.15
N THR A 76 -12.25 -43.23 -7.45
CA THR A 76 -11.29 -42.59 -8.36
C THR A 76 -11.62 -41.10 -8.50
N THR A 77 -12.87 -40.78 -8.81
CA THR A 77 -13.33 -39.39 -8.94
C THR A 77 -13.24 -38.66 -7.61
N SER A 78 -13.68 -39.28 -6.51
CA SER A 78 -13.60 -38.68 -5.17
C SER A 78 -12.16 -38.33 -4.78
N LYS A 79 -11.19 -39.21 -5.08
CA LYS A 79 -9.76 -38.98 -4.81
C LYS A 79 -9.18 -37.83 -5.64
N VAL A 80 -9.48 -37.78 -6.94
CA VAL A 80 -8.98 -36.72 -7.83
C VAL A 80 -9.55 -35.36 -7.42
N LEU A 81 -10.86 -35.27 -7.20
CA LEU A 81 -11.51 -34.02 -6.80
C LEU A 81 -11.04 -33.53 -5.43
N SER A 82 -10.75 -34.44 -4.49
CA SER A 82 -10.21 -34.09 -3.17
C SER A 82 -8.82 -33.44 -3.26
N LYS A 83 -7.96 -33.89 -4.18
CA LYS A 83 -6.66 -33.26 -4.43
C LYS A 83 -6.82 -31.84 -4.99
N GLU A 84 -7.69 -31.67 -5.98
CA GLU A 84 -8.00 -30.34 -6.55
C GLU A 84 -8.56 -29.39 -5.48
N LEU A 85 -9.46 -29.89 -4.61
CA LEU A 85 -10.01 -29.10 -3.51
C LEU A 85 -8.92 -28.59 -2.55
N ALA A 86 -7.94 -29.44 -2.22
CA ALA A 86 -6.80 -29.05 -1.37
C ALA A 86 -5.96 -27.94 -2.02
N GLU A 87 -5.69 -28.03 -3.33
CA GLU A 87 -4.97 -26.99 -4.07
C GLU A 87 -5.77 -25.68 -4.15
N VAL A 88 -7.08 -25.75 -4.40
CA VAL A 88 -7.97 -24.55 -4.37
C VAL A 88 -7.89 -23.85 -3.02
N ARG A 89 -7.90 -24.59 -1.91
CA ARG A 89 -7.77 -24.02 -0.55
C ARG A 89 -6.41 -23.39 -0.31
N LYS A 90 -5.33 -24.03 -0.78
CA LYS A 90 -3.97 -23.51 -0.68
C LYS A 90 -3.82 -22.18 -1.43
N VAL A 91 -4.32 -22.11 -2.66
CA VAL A 91 -4.33 -20.87 -3.46
C VAL A 91 -5.20 -19.81 -2.81
N THR A 92 -6.37 -20.18 -2.27
CA THR A 92 -7.26 -19.25 -1.55
C THR A 92 -6.54 -18.60 -0.36
N LYS A 93 -5.81 -19.39 0.45
CA LYS A 93 -5.03 -18.89 1.58
C LYS A 93 -3.91 -17.95 1.12
N LEU A 94 -3.19 -18.32 0.06
CA LEU A 94 -2.14 -17.48 -0.51
C LEU A 94 -2.68 -16.12 -0.96
N LEU A 95 -3.76 -16.10 -1.74
CA LEU A 95 -4.36 -14.86 -2.23
C LEU A 95 -4.97 -14.02 -1.10
N GLY A 96 -5.57 -14.66 -0.08
CA GLY A 96 -6.06 -13.98 1.11
C GLY A 96 -4.94 -13.27 1.88
N ASN A 97 -3.81 -13.94 2.08
CA ASN A 97 -2.63 -13.34 2.72
C ASN A 97 -2.06 -12.18 1.90
N ALA A 98 -1.97 -12.33 0.57
CA ALA A 98 -1.53 -11.25 -0.31
C ALA A 98 -2.47 -10.04 -0.24
N ARG A 99 -3.78 -10.26 -0.16
CA ARG A 99 -4.79 -9.20 -0.03
C ARG A 99 -4.59 -8.40 1.26
N ILE A 100 -4.41 -9.08 2.39
CA ILE A 100 -4.16 -8.44 3.70
C ILE A 100 -2.85 -7.65 3.66
N ALA A 101 -1.79 -8.20 3.05
CA ALA A 101 -0.52 -7.50 2.93
C ALA A 101 -0.63 -6.21 2.10
N LEU A 102 -1.38 -6.23 1.00
CA LEU A 102 -1.62 -5.04 0.19
C LEU A 102 -2.44 -3.99 0.93
N GLU A 103 -3.45 -4.40 1.70
CA GLU A 103 -4.22 -3.48 2.55
C GLU A 103 -3.35 -2.83 3.62
N GLN A 104 -2.46 -3.58 4.26
CA GLN A 104 -1.52 -3.02 5.23
C GLN A 104 -0.59 -1.97 4.60
N ILE A 105 -0.13 -2.21 3.36
CA ILE A 105 0.71 -1.24 2.63
C ILE A 105 -0.11 0.00 2.27
N GLU A 106 -1.35 -0.17 1.83
CA GLU A 106 -2.26 0.93 1.49
C GLU A 106 -2.51 1.85 2.69
N LEU A 107 -2.82 1.28 3.86
CA LEU A 107 -3.03 2.03 5.10
C LEU A 107 -1.78 2.84 5.48
N ARG A 108 -0.59 2.24 5.40
CA ARG A 108 0.68 2.94 5.69
C ARG A 108 0.94 4.07 4.71
N LEU A 109 0.68 3.87 3.42
CA LEU A 109 0.83 4.92 2.41
C LEU A 109 -0.16 6.07 2.63
N SER A 110 -1.40 5.76 3.03
CA SER A 110 -2.38 6.78 3.43
C SER A 110 -1.89 7.59 4.62
N THR A 111 -1.36 6.95 5.67
CA THR A 111 -0.75 7.66 6.80
C THR A 111 0.42 8.54 6.36
N PHE A 112 1.30 8.06 5.48
CA PHE A 112 2.39 8.88 4.94
C PHE A 112 1.91 10.04 4.08
N HIS A 113 0.79 9.88 3.38
CA HIS A 113 0.13 10.95 2.64
C HIS A 113 -0.36 12.06 3.58
N ASP A 114 -1.09 11.69 4.62
CA ASP A 114 -1.63 12.62 5.62
C ASP A 114 -0.51 13.35 6.38
N LEU A 115 0.56 12.62 6.75
CA LEU A 115 1.76 13.22 7.35
C LEU A 115 2.46 14.20 6.40
N GLY A 116 2.52 13.87 5.10
CA GLY A 116 3.12 14.76 4.11
C GLY A 116 2.38 16.09 4.00
N ASP A 117 1.05 16.06 4.02
CA ASP A 117 0.22 17.26 3.97
C ASP A 117 0.30 18.09 5.27
N THR A 118 0.33 17.44 6.44
CA THR A 118 0.49 18.14 7.73
C THR A 118 1.87 18.79 7.89
N VAL A 119 2.94 18.15 7.40
CA VAL A 119 4.29 18.74 7.44
C VAL A 119 4.36 20.01 6.59
N VAL A 120 3.70 20.02 5.43
CA VAL A 120 3.63 21.22 4.57
C VAL A 120 2.89 22.37 5.26
N THR A 121 1.82 22.09 6.00
CA THR A 121 1.03 23.14 6.68
C THR A 121 1.71 23.65 7.96
N ILE A 122 2.42 22.80 8.70
CA ILE A 122 3.07 23.16 9.97
C ILE A 122 4.47 23.76 9.77
N MET A 123 5.18 23.45 8.68
CA MET A 123 6.54 23.95 8.46
C MET A 123 6.67 25.49 8.56
N PRO A 124 5.77 26.30 7.96
CA PRO A 124 5.81 27.76 8.11
C PRO A 124 5.62 28.24 9.54
N THR A 125 4.74 27.59 10.32
CA THR A 125 4.44 28.01 11.70
C THR A 125 5.61 27.72 12.65
N ILE A 126 6.33 26.61 12.45
CA ILE A 126 7.59 26.32 13.17
C ILE A 126 8.64 27.40 12.89
N GLY A 127 8.75 27.87 11.64
CA GLY A 127 9.65 28.95 11.26
C GLY A 127 9.31 30.27 11.97
N LEU A 128 8.03 30.62 12.01
CA LEU A 128 7.53 31.78 12.75
C LEU A 128 7.82 31.68 14.25
N MET A 129 7.59 30.53 14.88
CA MET A 129 7.88 30.32 16.30
C MET A 129 9.38 30.43 16.61
N LYS A 130 10.26 29.92 15.74
CA LYS A 130 11.72 30.06 15.91
C LYS A 130 12.15 31.53 15.86
N ASN A 131 11.58 32.30 14.92
CA ASN A 131 11.85 33.73 14.80
C ASN A 131 11.33 34.49 16.03
N LEU A 132 10.11 34.21 16.49
CA LEU A 132 9.54 34.80 17.70
C LEU A 132 10.39 34.48 18.95
N ARG A 133 10.80 33.23 19.15
CA ARG A 133 11.72 32.84 20.24
C ARG A 133 13.02 33.64 20.17
N SER A 134 13.62 33.75 18.99
CA SER A 134 14.87 34.50 18.81
C SER A 134 14.71 35.99 19.10
N SER A 135 13.55 36.57 18.77
CA SER A 135 13.23 37.96 19.09
C SER A 135 12.99 38.13 20.59
N LEU A 136 12.25 37.23 21.24
CA LEU A 136 11.96 37.29 22.68
C LEU A 136 13.23 37.13 23.53
N ILE A 137 14.16 36.24 23.17
CA ILE A 137 15.45 36.08 23.87
C ILE A 137 16.25 37.39 23.90
N LYS A 138 16.18 38.21 22.85
CA LYS A 138 16.88 39.51 22.82
C LYS A 138 16.32 40.54 23.81
N PHE A 139 15.09 40.35 24.27
CA PHE A 139 14.41 41.22 25.22
C PHE A 139 14.23 40.57 26.60
N MET A 140 14.73 39.35 26.79
CA MET A 140 14.67 38.66 28.07
C MET A 140 15.90 39.06 28.89
N PRO A 141 15.75 39.73 30.05
CA PRO A 141 16.88 40.07 30.89
C PRO A 141 17.56 38.78 31.36
N GLU A 142 18.90 38.76 31.32
CA GLU A 142 19.66 37.70 31.96
C GLU A 142 19.37 37.77 33.47
N ALA A 143 18.78 36.71 34.01
CA ALA A 143 18.59 36.50 35.44
C ALA A 143 19.61 35.47 35.92
#